data_AF-A0A8T4XRF9-F1
#
_entry.id   AF-A0A8T4XRF9-F1
#
_cell.length_a   1.000
_cell.length_b   1.000
_cell.length_c   1.000
_cell.angle_alpha   90.00
_cell.angle_beta   90.00
_cell.angle_gamma   90.00
#
_symmetry.space_group_name_H-M   'P 1'
#
loop_
_entity.id
_entity.type
_entity.pdbx_description
1 polymer ?
#
loop_
_entity_poly.entity_id
_entity_poly.type
_entity_poly.pdbx_seq_one_letter_code
_entity_poly.pdbx_strand_id
1 'polypeptide(L)'
;MPTHQFLVNRVRRYFELKGFRVEEGFKVGNVILDLIAFRRDSFKVGIEVERGHGGIAHGFWQLATAKAHGIEETILVIPAKALEKVDLKPFEVYGMGVLTVSGYGTISYAFKPRSMA
;
A
#
# COMPACT_ATOMS: atom_id res chain seq x y z
N MET A 1 -14.41 -12.57 2.54
CA MET A 1 -13.46 -11.43 2.53
C MET A 1 -13.30 -10.95 1.09
N PRO A 2 -13.01 -9.67 0.84
CA PRO A 2 -12.75 -9.18 -0.53
C PRO A 2 -11.65 -9.97 -1.22
N THR A 3 -11.73 -10.14 -2.55
CA THR A 3 -10.66 -10.76 -3.33
C THR A 3 -9.48 -9.81 -3.46
N HIS A 4 -8.29 -10.35 -3.75
CA HIS A 4 -7.09 -9.54 -3.95
C HIS A 4 -7.29 -8.58 -5.13
N GLN A 5 -7.79 -9.09 -6.27
CA GLN A 5 -8.12 -8.25 -7.43
C GLN A 5 -9.13 -7.14 -7.12
N PHE A 6 -10.12 -7.39 -6.25
CA PHE A 6 -11.05 -6.35 -5.84
C PHE A 6 -10.33 -5.22 -5.09
N LEU A 7 -9.43 -5.56 -4.16
CA LEU A 7 -8.65 -4.58 -3.41
C LEU A 7 -7.73 -3.78 -4.34
N VAL A 8 -6.98 -4.47 -5.22
CA VAL A 8 -6.11 -3.85 -6.24
C VAL A 8 -6.89 -2.87 -7.10
N ASN A 9 -8.02 -3.29 -7.67
CA ASN A 9 -8.85 -2.44 -8.52
C ASN A 9 -9.40 -1.22 -7.78
N ARG A 10 -9.79 -1.39 -6.50
CA ARG A 10 -10.29 -0.27 -5.68
C ARG A 10 -9.20 0.75 -5.39
N VAL A 11 -8.00 0.30 -5.03
CA VAL A 11 -6.89 1.18 -4.70
C VAL A 11 -6.32 1.85 -5.94
N ARG A 12 -6.18 1.13 -7.07
CA ARG A 12 -5.85 1.73 -8.36
C ARG A 12 -6.77 2.90 -8.68
N ARG A 13 -8.09 2.67 -8.69
CA ARG A 13 -9.08 3.71 -9.01
C ARG A 13 -8.98 4.90 -8.05
N TYR A 14 -8.71 4.66 -6.77
CA TYR A 14 -8.54 5.72 -5.79
C TYR A 14 -7.37 6.65 -6.11
N PHE A 15 -6.22 6.10 -6.50
CA PHE A 15 -5.05 6.89 -6.89
C PHE A 15 -5.24 7.57 -8.26
N GLU A 16 -5.83 6.87 -9.23
CA GLU A 16 -6.17 7.45 -10.54
C GLU A 16 -7.09 8.67 -10.42
N LEU A 17 -8.15 8.58 -9.60
CA LEU A 17 -9.05 9.71 -9.33
C LEU A 17 -8.35 10.90 -8.64
N LYS A 18 -7.20 10.66 -8.01
CA LYS A 18 -6.34 11.69 -7.41
C LYS A 18 -5.30 12.24 -8.38
N GLY A 19 -5.34 11.83 -9.64
CA GLY A 19 -4.45 12.30 -10.70
C GLY A 19 -3.11 11.57 -10.78
N PHE A 20 -2.98 10.40 -10.14
CA PHE A 20 -1.80 9.55 -10.31
C PHE A 20 -1.95 8.67 -11.56
N ARG A 21 -0.83 8.37 -12.22
CA ARG A 21 -0.73 7.22 -13.15
C ARG A 21 -0.40 5.99 -12.32
N VAL A 22 -1.14 4.90 -12.48
CA VAL A 22 -0.93 3.67 -11.69
C VAL A 22 -0.49 2.53 -12.59
N GLU A 23 0.53 1.79 -12.17
CA GLU A 23 1.04 0.59 -12.85
C GLU A 23 0.97 -0.62 -11.90
N GLU A 24 0.78 -1.82 -12.46
CA GLU A 24 0.78 -3.10 -11.73
C GLU A 24 2.13 -3.82 -11.85
N GLY A 25 2.48 -4.61 -10.84
CA GLY A 25 3.63 -5.52 -10.91
C GLY A 25 4.98 -4.80 -11.01
N PHE A 26 5.17 -3.74 -10.23
CA PHE A 26 6.36 -2.92 -10.31
C PHE A 26 7.54 -3.57 -9.57
N LYS A 27 8.61 -3.88 -10.30
CA LYS A 27 9.83 -4.45 -9.72
C LYS A 27 10.72 -3.36 -9.12
N VAL A 28 11.07 -3.51 -7.84
CA VAL A 28 12.01 -2.63 -7.13
C VAL A 28 12.99 -3.47 -6.32
N GLY A 29 14.29 -3.36 -6.64
CA GLY A 29 15.30 -4.25 -6.08
C GLY A 29 14.99 -5.72 -6.38
N ASN A 30 14.86 -6.52 -5.32
CA ASN A 30 14.50 -7.94 -5.38
C ASN A 30 13.01 -8.23 -5.10
N VAL A 31 12.17 -7.20 -5.01
CA VAL A 31 10.73 -7.36 -4.77
C VAL A 31 9.89 -6.88 -5.94
N ILE A 32 8.65 -7.35 -5.98
CA ILE A 32 7.61 -6.86 -6.89
C ILE A 32 6.50 -6.33 -5.99
N LEU A 33 6.10 -5.09 -6.24
CA LEU A 33 4.93 -4.48 -5.61
C LEU A 33 3.70 -4.74 -6.47
N ASP A 34 2.55 -4.93 -5.82
CA ASP A 34 1.28 -5.04 -6.53
C ASP A 34 1.00 -3.81 -7.39
N LEU A 35 1.22 -2.61 -6.83
CA LEU A 35 0.97 -1.35 -7.51
C LEU A 35 2.07 -0.32 -7.23
N ILE A 36 2.29 0.56 -8.20
CA ILE A 36 2.99 1.83 -8.01
C ILE A 36 2.13 2.97 -8.58
N ALA A 37 2.02 4.06 -7.84
CA ALA A 37 1.32 5.26 -8.28
C ALA A 37 2.32 6.40 -8.47
N PHE A 38 2.34 6.98 -9.68
CA PHE A 38 3.19 8.09 -10.08
C PHE A 38 2.41 9.40 -10.15
N ARG A 39 2.92 10.45 -9.51
CA ARG A 39 2.43 11.82 -9.67
C ARG A 39 3.35 12.60 -10.60
N ARG A 40 2.85 13.71 -11.15
CA ARG A 40 3.55 14.53 -12.16
C ARG A 40 4.86 15.17 -11.67
N ASP A 41 5.03 15.32 -10.37
CA ASP A 41 6.21 15.87 -9.68
C ASP A 41 7.28 14.80 -9.40
N SER A 42 7.25 13.67 -10.12
CA SER A 42 8.10 12.50 -9.91
C SER A 42 7.86 11.74 -8.59
N PHE A 43 6.87 12.15 -7.79
CA PHE A 43 6.53 11.50 -6.53
C PHE A 43 5.90 10.11 -6.77
N LYS A 44 6.39 9.10 -6.06
CA LYS A 44 5.96 7.70 -6.19
C LYS A 44 5.38 7.20 -4.87
N VAL A 45 4.31 6.42 -5.01
CA VAL A 45 3.71 5.67 -3.91
C VAL A 45 3.78 4.19 -4.26
N GLY A 46 4.58 3.43 -3.51
CA GLY A 46 4.63 1.98 -3.60
C GLY A 46 3.50 1.37 -2.77
N ILE A 47 2.79 0.40 -3.33
CA ILE A 47 1.57 -0.12 -2.73
C ILE A 47 1.60 -1.65 -2.80
N GLU A 48 1.36 -2.28 -1.65
CA GLU A 48 1.24 -3.75 -1.52
C GLU A 48 -0.13 -4.10 -0.92
N VAL A 49 -0.75 -5.18 -1.40
CA VAL A 49 -2.13 -5.54 -1.11
C VAL A 49 -2.24 -6.93 -0.48
N GLU A 50 -2.56 -6.94 0.81
CA GLU A 50 -2.68 -8.16 1.58
C GLU A 50 -4.14 -8.50 1.94
N ARG A 51 -4.54 -9.75 1.68
CA ARG A 51 -5.93 -10.19 1.95
C ARG A 51 -6.20 -10.52 3.41
N GLY A 52 -5.16 -10.69 4.22
CA GLY A 52 -5.29 -11.12 5.60
C GLY A 52 -3.95 -11.16 6.33
N HIS A 53 -4.00 -11.53 7.61
CA HIS A 53 -2.88 -11.39 8.53
C HIS A 53 -1.58 -12.11 8.10
N GLY A 54 -1.69 -13.29 7.49
CA GLY A 54 -0.52 -14.13 7.16
C GLY A 54 0.46 -13.50 6.16
N GLY A 55 0.01 -12.56 5.33
CA GLY A 55 0.88 -11.88 4.35
C GLY A 55 1.45 -10.55 4.83
N ILE A 56 1.00 -10.02 5.97
CA ILE A 56 1.36 -8.66 6.42
C ILE A 56 2.86 -8.49 6.63
N ALA A 57 3.53 -9.47 7.23
CA ALA A 57 4.97 -9.42 7.46
C ALA A 57 5.76 -9.40 6.14
N HIS A 58 5.29 -10.16 5.14
CA HIS A 58 5.87 -10.19 3.81
C HIS A 58 5.66 -8.86 3.09
N GLY A 59 4.41 -8.36 3.06
CA GLY A 59 4.09 -7.06 2.49
C GLY A 59 4.83 -5.91 3.16
N PHE A 60 5.01 -5.95 4.48
CA PHE A 60 5.85 -4.99 5.20
C PHE A 60 7.30 -4.99 4.67
N TRP A 61 7.90 -6.16 4.47
CA TRP A 61 9.27 -6.26 3.97
C TRP A 61 9.41 -5.78 2.52
N GLN A 62 8.42 -6.06 1.65
CA GLN A 62 8.38 -5.50 0.29
C GLN A 62 8.33 -3.97 0.30
N LEU A 63 7.46 -3.39 1.15
CA LEU A 63 7.34 -1.94 1.31
C LEU A 63 8.59 -1.31 1.95
N ALA A 64 9.25 -2.00 2.88
CA ALA A 64 10.53 -1.56 3.45
C ALA A 64 11.60 -1.47 2.35
N THR A 65 11.68 -2.49 1.51
CA THR A 65 12.62 -2.56 0.39
C THR A 65 12.36 -1.45 -0.61
N ALA A 66 11.09 -1.27 -1.02
CA ALA A 66 10.66 -0.18 -1.88
C ALA A 66 11.10 1.19 -1.35
N LYS A 67 10.90 1.44 -0.06
CA LYS A 67 11.29 2.70 0.60
C LYS A 67 12.81 2.90 0.62
N ALA A 68 13.58 1.85 0.90
CA ALA A 68 15.04 1.88 0.86
C ALA A 68 15.60 2.16 -0.55
N HIS A 69 14.83 1.84 -1.60
CA HIS A 69 15.14 2.15 -3.00
C HIS A 69 14.63 3.53 -3.46
N GLY A 70 14.20 4.39 -2.53
CA GLY A 70 13.85 5.79 -2.83
C GLY A 70 12.42 5.98 -3.32
N ILE A 71 11.51 5.05 -3.05
CA ILE A 71 10.07 5.33 -3.18
C ILE A 71 9.63 6.19 -1.99
N GLU A 72 9.00 7.33 -2.29
CA GLU A 72 8.75 8.41 -1.32
C GLU A 72 7.74 7.99 -0.24
N GLU A 73 6.65 7.36 -0.65
CA GLU A 73 5.65 6.78 0.25
C GLU A 73 5.41 5.32 -0.05
N THR A 74 5.19 4.53 0.99
CA THR A 74 4.83 3.12 0.86
C THR A 74 3.59 2.82 1.68
N ILE A 75 2.66 2.03 1.13
CA ILE A 75 1.35 1.78 1.72
C ILE A 75 1.02 0.29 1.67
N LEU A 76 0.67 -0.28 2.83
CA LEU A 76 0.02 -1.57 2.90
C LEU A 76 -1.49 -1.40 2.79
N VAL A 77 -2.12 -2.19 1.92
CA VAL A 77 -3.56 -2.24 1.74
C VAL A 77 -4.10 -3.54 2.32
N ILE A 78 -5.11 -3.44 3.17
CA ILE A 78 -5.79 -4.62 3.76
C ILE A 78 -7.31 -4.46 3.77
N PRO A 79 -8.09 -5.56 3.85
CA PRO A 79 -9.50 -5.47 4.20
C PRO A 79 -9.69 -4.80 5.57
N ALA A 80 -10.71 -3.97 5.72
CA ALA A 80 -11.00 -3.29 6.99
C ALA A 80 -11.14 -4.25 8.19
N LYS A 81 -11.73 -5.43 7.97
CA LYS A 81 -11.87 -6.48 8.99
C LYS A 81 -10.55 -7.13 9.42
N ALA A 82 -9.47 -6.94 8.67
CA ALA A 82 -8.16 -7.47 9.03
C ALA A 82 -7.40 -6.53 9.98
N LEU A 83 -7.79 -5.25 10.07
CA LEU A 83 -7.08 -4.21 10.81
C LEU A 83 -6.88 -4.57 12.30
N GLU A 84 -7.89 -5.14 12.95
CA GLU A 84 -7.83 -5.55 14.37
C GLU A 84 -6.75 -6.58 14.67
N LYS A 85 -6.23 -7.26 13.64
CA LYS A 85 -5.19 -8.28 13.74
C LYS A 85 -3.81 -7.76 13.30
N VAL A 86 -3.67 -6.47 13.05
CA VAL A 86 -2.43 -5.86 12.56
C VAL A 86 -1.80 -5.07 13.69
N ASP A 87 -0.56 -5.39 14.04
CA ASP A 87 0.26 -4.47 14.84
C ASP A 87 0.68 -3.31 13.93
N LEU A 88 0.17 -2.12 14.23
CA LEU A 88 0.47 -0.91 13.47
C LEU A 88 1.82 -0.30 13.85
N LYS A 89 2.40 -0.67 15.00
CA LYS A 89 3.62 -0.03 15.51
C LYS A 89 4.80 -0.09 14.54
N PRO A 90 5.06 -1.21 13.83
CA PRO A 90 6.10 -1.25 12.80
C PRO A 90 5.83 -0.27 11.65
N PHE A 91 4.60 -0.18 11.16
CA PHE A 91 4.25 0.74 10.08
C PHE A 91 4.46 2.20 10.49
N GLU A 92 4.10 2.55 11.74
CA GLU A 92 4.35 3.87 12.31
C GLU A 92 5.85 4.22 12.36
N VAL A 93 6.67 3.31 12.90
CA VAL A 93 8.12 3.52 13.09
C VAL A 93 8.82 3.75 11.76
N TYR A 94 8.42 3.02 10.71
CA TYR A 94 9.01 3.15 9.38
C TYR A 94 8.27 4.18 8.49
N GLY A 95 7.25 4.86 9.02
CA GLY A 95 6.46 5.86 8.29
C GLY A 95 5.75 5.30 7.06
N MET A 96 5.37 4.02 7.08
CA MET A 96 4.62 3.37 6.00
C MET A 96 3.12 3.48 6.28
N GLY A 97 2.33 3.84 5.27
CA GLY A 97 0.88 3.95 5.40
C GLY A 97 0.20 2.58 5.54
N VAL A 98 -0.94 2.58 6.21
CA VAL A 98 -1.88 1.45 6.23
C VAL A 98 -3.25 1.94 5.78
N LEU A 99 -3.68 1.44 4.63
CA LEU A 99 -4.94 1.76 3.98
C LEU A 99 -5.87 0.54 4.08
N THR A 100 -7.10 0.79 4.49
CA THR A 100 -8.13 -0.23 4.63
C THR A 100 -9.20 -0.09 3.57
N VAL A 101 -9.70 -1.23 3.09
CA VAL A 101 -10.82 -1.29 2.13
C VAL A 101 -11.99 -2.04 2.77
N SER A 102 -13.16 -1.40 2.85
CA SER A 102 -14.39 -2.04 3.33
C SER A 102 -14.94 -3.04 2.31
N GLY A 103 -15.90 -3.88 2.72
CA GLY A 103 -16.60 -4.79 1.80
C GLY A 103 -17.37 -4.08 0.67
N TYR A 104 -17.72 -2.81 0.88
CA TYR A 104 -18.37 -1.95 -0.13
C TYR A 104 -17.34 -1.17 -0.97
N GLY A 105 -16.05 -1.27 -0.65
CA GLY A 105 -14.97 -0.58 -1.35
C GLY A 105 -14.66 0.83 -0.84
N THR A 106 -15.17 1.20 0.32
CA THR A 106 -14.78 2.44 1.00
C THR A 106 -13.32 2.35 1.42
N ILE A 107 -12.54 3.39 1.14
CA ILE A 107 -11.11 3.47 1.46
C ILE A 107 -10.91 4.42 2.64
N SER A 108 -10.18 3.95 3.65
CA SER A 108 -9.82 4.73 4.85
C SER A 108 -8.38 4.47 5.26
N TYR A 109 -7.66 5.49 5.72
CA TYR A 109 -6.35 5.31 6.34
C TYR A 109 -6.52 4.92 7.80
N ALA A 110 -5.91 3.79 8.20
CA ALA A 110 -5.65 3.50 9.61
C ALA A 110 -4.41 4.26 10.09
N PHE A 111 -3.42 4.40 9.21
CA PHE A 111 -2.24 5.25 9.42
C PHE A 111 -1.82 5.85 8.08
N LYS A 112 -1.57 7.17 8.04
CA LYS A 112 -1.14 7.84 6.81
C LYS A 112 0.38 7.68 6.64
N PRO A 113 0.87 7.44 5.41
CA PRO A 113 2.30 7.39 5.16
C PRO A 113 2.94 8.76 5.47
N ARG A 114 4.25 8.73 5.75
CA ARG A 114 5.08 9.93 5.84
C ARG A 114 6.20 9.82 4.83
N SER A 115 6.32 10.83 3.98
CA SER A 115 7.46 10.98 3.07
C SER A 115 8.75 11.09 3.89
N MET A 116 9.85 10.54 3.36
CA MET A 116 11.17 10.84 3.94
C MET A 116 11.50 12.31 3.67
N ALA A 117 11.99 12.99 4.70
CA ALA A 117 12.54 14.34 4.60
C ALA A 117 13.88 14.33 3.86
#